data_AF-A0A1V3KQK0-F1
#
_entry.id   AF-A0A1V3KQK0-F1
#
_cell.length_a   1.000
_cell.length_b   1.000
_cell.length_c   1.000
_cell.angle_alpha   90.00
_cell.angle_beta   90.00
_cell.angle_gamma   90.00
#
_symmetry.space_group_name_H-M   'P 1'
#
loop_
_entity.id
_entity.type
_entity.pdbx_description
1 polymer ?
#
loop_
_entity_poly.entity_id
_entity_poly.type
_entity_poly.pdbx_seq_one_letter_code
_entity_poly.pdbx_strand_id
1 'polypeptide(L)'
;MKLKELIQAPPSETYIKNSSRLVSGLFIIGGLLYYPTNGYGTLISLALAFIVLFGQKMLLTQANKDFTDMYQAKQFFEQTQNADYLHFIMARSEQMLKDNKVLSDKAKREIHQLRKYSEDKLNNKNA
;
A
#
# COMPACT_ATOMS: atom_id res chain seq x y z
N MET A 1 -34.56 1.33 8.85
CA MET A 1 -33.08 1.50 8.86
C MET A 1 -32.48 0.42 7.98
N LYS A 2 -31.59 0.80 7.04
CA LYS A 2 -31.20 -0.03 5.89
C LYS A 2 -30.12 -1.05 6.27
N LEU A 3 -30.50 -2.32 6.40
CA LEU A 3 -29.58 -3.48 6.55
C LEU A 3 -28.51 -3.56 5.43
N LYS A 4 -28.71 -2.86 4.30
CA LYS A 4 -27.75 -2.71 3.21
C LYS A 4 -26.49 -1.92 3.61
N GLU A 5 -26.54 -1.10 4.66
CA GLU A 5 -25.37 -0.34 5.14
C GLU A 5 -24.46 -1.17 6.05
N LEU A 6 -24.97 -2.22 6.71
CA LEU A 6 -24.16 -3.15 7.51
C LEU A 6 -23.43 -4.22 6.67
N ILE A 7 -23.82 -4.41 5.41
CA ILE A 7 -23.17 -5.32 4.45
C ILE A 7 -22.33 -4.49 3.45
N GLN A 8 -22.02 -3.25 3.79
CA GLN A 8 -21.01 -2.51 3.03
C GLN A 8 -19.65 -3.10 3.43
N ALA A 9 -19.17 -4.05 2.62
CA ALA A 9 -17.84 -4.60 2.75
C ALA A 9 -16.86 -3.43 2.96
N PRO A 10 -15.94 -3.54 3.93
CA PRO A 10 -14.99 -2.47 4.21
C PRO A 10 -14.32 -2.08 2.90
N PRO A 11 -14.11 -0.78 2.63
CA PRO A 11 -13.57 -0.31 1.36
C PRO A 11 -12.30 -1.11 1.06
N SER A 12 -12.43 -2.03 0.10
CA SER A 12 -11.40 -3.05 -0.21
C SER A 12 -10.23 -2.46 -1.00
N GLU A 13 -10.13 -1.13 -1.06
CA GLU A 13 -8.94 -0.43 -1.50
C GLU A 13 -7.92 -0.40 -0.37
N THR A 14 -7.34 -1.58 -0.15
CA THR A 14 -6.06 -1.74 0.52
C THR A 14 -5.01 -0.88 -0.21
N TYR A 15 -4.04 -0.32 0.54
CA TYR A 15 -2.95 0.54 0.03
C TYR A 15 -2.02 -0.13 -1.00
N ILE A 16 -2.33 -1.36 -1.43
CA ILE A 16 -1.61 -2.15 -2.43
C ILE A 16 -2.58 -2.59 -3.52
N LYS A 17 -2.13 -2.57 -4.79
CA LYS A 17 -2.91 -3.02 -5.95
C LYS A 17 -3.55 -4.38 -5.67
N ASN A 18 -4.83 -4.51 -6.04
CA ASN A 18 -5.63 -5.70 -5.81
C ASN A 18 -4.92 -6.95 -6.35
N SER A 19 -4.45 -7.77 -5.43
CA SER A 19 -3.74 -9.01 -5.67
C SER A 19 -4.60 -10.15 -6.19
N SER A 20 -5.92 -9.96 -6.18
CA SER A 20 -6.90 -10.91 -6.68
C SER A 20 -6.58 -11.34 -8.11
N ARG A 21 -6.08 -10.46 -8.99
CA ARG A 21 -5.69 -10.86 -10.36
C ARG A 21 -4.51 -11.84 -10.41
N LEU A 22 -3.52 -11.67 -9.53
CA LEU A 22 -2.35 -12.57 -9.48
C LEU A 22 -2.76 -13.92 -8.88
N VAL A 23 -3.56 -13.90 -7.81
CA VAL A 23 -4.06 -15.12 -7.17
C VAL A 23 -4.99 -15.88 -8.10
N SER A 24 -5.91 -15.20 -8.79
CA SER A 24 -6.78 -15.81 -9.81
C SER A 24 -5.98 -16.37 -10.99
N GLY A 25 -4.93 -15.68 -11.44
CA GLY A 25 -4.02 -16.20 -12.47
C GLY A 25 -3.31 -17.48 -12.03
N LEU A 26 -2.82 -17.54 -10.78
CA LEU A 26 -2.22 -18.74 -10.20
C LEU A 26 -3.22 -19.90 -10.08
N PHE A 27 -4.48 -19.63 -9.73
CA PHE A 27 -5.52 -20.65 -9.70
C PHE A 27 -5.84 -21.22 -11.08
N ILE A 28 -5.88 -20.38 -12.13
CA ILE A 28 -6.10 -20.82 -13.51
C ILE A 28 -4.92 -21.68 -13.99
N ILE A 29 -3.68 -21.24 -13.74
CA ILE A 29 -2.47 -22.01 -14.09
C ILE A 29 -2.42 -23.32 -13.30
N GLY A 30 -2.72 -23.30 -12.00
CA GLY A 30 -2.77 -24.50 -11.17
C GLY A 30 -3.83 -25.51 -11.61
N GLY A 31 -5.00 -25.04 -12.04
CA GLY A 31 -6.04 -25.89 -12.63
C GLY A 31 -5.59 -26.49 -13.97
N LEU A 32 -4.89 -25.73 -14.80
CA LEU A 32 -4.35 -26.21 -16.08
C LEU A 32 -3.20 -27.21 -15.89
N LEU A 33 -2.37 -27.01 -14.85
CA LEU A 33 -1.25 -27.89 -14.50
C LEU A 33 -1.70 -29.17 -13.78
N TYR A 34 -2.94 -29.25 -13.31
CA TYR A 34 -3.48 -30.39 -12.58
C TYR A 34 -3.46 -31.68 -13.43
N TYR A 35 -3.89 -31.57 -14.68
CA TYR A 35 -4.00 -32.70 -15.61
C TYR A 35 -2.64 -33.35 -15.97
N PRO A 36 -1.57 -32.59 -16.31
CA PRO A 36 -0.29 -33.20 -16.65
C PRO A 36 0.55 -33.66 -15.45
N THR A 37 0.29 -33.19 -14.22
CA THR A 37 1.18 -33.43 -13.07
C THR A 37 0.59 -34.30 -11.95
N ASN A 38 -0.58 -34.93 -12.16
CA ASN A 38 -1.25 -35.78 -11.16
C ASN A 38 -1.37 -35.11 -9.77
N GLY A 39 -1.66 -33.80 -9.74
CA GLY A 39 -1.90 -33.05 -8.50
C GLY A 39 -0.69 -32.37 -7.86
N TYR A 40 0.55 -32.68 -8.26
CA TYR A 40 1.74 -31.98 -7.73
C TYR A 40 1.80 -30.51 -8.16
N GLY A 41 1.31 -30.18 -9.36
CA GLY A 41 1.20 -28.81 -9.85
C GLY A 41 0.27 -27.93 -8.99
N THR A 42 -0.76 -28.53 -8.37
CA THR A 42 -1.64 -27.84 -7.43
C THR A 42 -0.90 -27.49 -6.14
N LEU A 43 -0.06 -28.39 -5.62
CA LEU A 43 0.72 -28.14 -4.42
C LEU A 43 1.73 -27.01 -4.62
N ILE A 44 2.43 -27.00 -5.76
CA ILE A 44 3.37 -25.94 -6.13
C ILE A 44 2.64 -24.60 -6.34
N SER A 45 1.47 -24.63 -7.00
CA SER A 45 0.65 -23.42 -7.21
C SER A 45 0.14 -22.86 -5.89
N LEU A 46 -0.24 -23.73 -4.93
CA LEU A 46 -0.68 -23.32 -3.60
C LEU A 46 0.48 -22.70 -2.81
N ALA A 47 1.67 -23.29 -2.87
CA ALA A 47 2.87 -22.73 -2.24
C ALA A 47 3.24 -21.35 -2.81
N LEU A 48 3.20 -21.19 -4.14
CA LEU A 48 3.40 -19.90 -4.80
C LEU A 48 2.33 -18.88 -4.40
N ALA A 49 1.06 -19.30 -4.29
CA ALA A 49 -0.01 -18.42 -3.84
C ALA A 49 0.22 -17.93 -2.40
N PHE A 50 0.68 -18.80 -1.51
CA PHE A 50 1.06 -18.43 -0.15
C PHE A 50 2.21 -17.41 -0.11
N ILE A 51 3.26 -17.61 -0.91
CA ILE A 51 4.38 -16.66 -1.02
C ILE A 51 3.89 -15.29 -1.50
N VAL A 52 3.02 -15.26 -2.51
CA VAL A 52 2.45 -14.01 -3.04
C VAL A 52 1.61 -13.27 -1.98
N LEU A 53 0.77 -14.01 -1.23
CA LEU A 53 -0.04 -13.43 -0.14
C LEU A 53 0.84 -12.90 1.00
N PHE A 54 1.88 -13.64 1.38
CA PHE A 54 2.82 -13.23 2.43
C PHE A 54 3.60 -11.97 2.02
N GLY A 55 4.12 -11.93 0.79
CA GLY A 55 4.81 -10.76 0.25
C GLY A 55 3.94 -9.50 0.26
N GLN A 56 2.65 -9.63 -0.07
CA GLN A 56 1.70 -8.52 -0.03
C GLN A 56 1.41 -8.04 1.39
N LYS A 57 1.22 -8.95 2.34
CA LYS A 57 1.06 -8.61 3.77
C LYS A 57 2.26 -7.86 4.31
N MET A 58 3.48 -8.25 3.91
CA MET A 58 4.71 -7.59 4.33
C MET A 58 4.83 -6.19 3.73
N LEU A 59 4.59 -6.04 2.42
CA LEU A 59 4.60 -4.73 1.74
C LEU A 59 3.54 -3.79 2.31
N LEU A 60 2.35 -4.30 2.64
CA LEU A 60 1.27 -3.50 3.22
C LEU A 60 1.64 -2.99 4.61
N THR A 61 2.25 -3.86 5.42
CA THR A 61 2.71 -3.50 6.77
C THR A 61 3.82 -2.45 6.71
N GLN A 62 4.78 -2.58 5.78
CA GLN A 62 5.80 -1.56 5.57
C GLN A 62 5.18 -0.24 5.14
N ALA A 63 4.30 -0.25 4.14
CA ALA A 63 3.66 0.98 3.66
C ALA A 63 2.88 1.67 4.78
N ASN A 64 2.08 0.93 5.56
CA ASN A 64 1.34 1.48 6.70
C ASN A 64 2.26 2.08 7.77
N LYS A 65 3.38 1.42 8.07
CA LYS A 65 4.37 1.96 9.00
C LYS A 65 4.95 3.28 8.50
N ASP A 66 5.34 3.34 7.23
CA ASP A 66 5.90 4.55 6.63
C ASP A 66 4.88 5.70 6.58
N PHE A 67 3.61 5.41 6.31
CA PHE A 67 2.54 6.40 6.41
C PHE A 67 2.39 6.90 7.85
N THR A 68 2.39 5.99 8.83
CA THR A 68 2.28 6.35 10.25
C THR A 68 3.41 7.30 10.65
N ASP A 69 4.64 6.99 10.25
CA ASP A 69 5.81 7.82 10.54
C ASP A 69 5.70 9.21 9.87
N MET A 70 5.19 9.29 8.63
CA MET A 70 4.95 10.57 7.95
C MET A 70 3.84 11.40 8.63
N TYR A 71 2.75 10.78 9.08
CA TYR A 71 1.68 11.47 9.81
C TYR A 71 2.17 11.95 11.17
N GLN A 72 2.99 11.18 11.87
CA GLN A 72 3.61 11.62 13.12
C GLN A 72 4.55 12.81 12.90
N ALA A 73 5.38 12.79 11.85
CA ALA A 73 6.22 13.92 11.48
C ALA A 73 5.38 15.18 11.20
N LYS A 74 4.20 15.04 10.57
CA LYS A 74 3.27 16.16 10.36
C LYS A 74 2.77 16.72 11.70
N GLN A 75 2.39 15.87 12.65
CA GLN A 75 1.96 16.33 13.98
C GLN A 75 3.08 17.01 14.75
N PHE A 76 4.31 16.49 14.67
CA PHE A 76 5.48 17.14 15.26
C PHE A 76 5.77 18.50 14.62
N PHE A 77 5.58 18.65 13.30
CA PHE A 77 5.64 19.97 12.66
C PHE A 77 4.57 20.92 13.20
N GLU A 78 3.33 20.46 13.39
CA GLU A 78 2.27 21.32 13.93
C GLU A 78 2.57 21.78 15.37
N GLN A 79 3.27 20.97 16.16
CA GLN A 79 3.66 21.32 17.54
C GLN A 79 4.94 22.14 17.64
N THR A 80 5.96 21.81 16.83
CA THR A 80 7.30 22.41 16.93
C THR A 80 7.55 23.52 15.91
N GLN A 81 6.73 23.59 14.86
CA GLN A 81 6.94 24.39 13.65
C GLN A 81 8.30 24.18 12.96
N ASN A 82 9.00 23.07 13.22
CA ASN A 82 10.31 22.82 12.62
C ASN A 82 10.20 22.28 11.18
N ALA A 83 10.79 23.00 10.22
CA ALA A 83 10.79 22.67 8.80
C ALA A 83 11.48 21.33 8.48
N ASP A 84 12.39 20.85 9.34
CA ASP A 84 13.05 19.53 9.17
C ASP A 84 12.04 18.38 9.04
N TYR A 85 10.92 18.45 9.77
CA TYR A 85 9.86 17.43 9.69
C TYR A 85 9.15 17.45 8.33
N LEU A 86 9.04 18.61 7.68
CA LEU A 86 8.46 18.71 6.34
C LEU A 86 9.42 18.15 5.28
N HIS A 87 10.73 18.39 5.42
CA HIS A 87 11.75 17.79 4.56
C HIS A 87 11.79 16.26 4.72
N PHE A 88 11.62 15.75 5.94
CA PHE A 88 11.50 14.31 6.18
C PHE A 88 10.29 13.70 5.46
N ILE A 89 9.12 14.33 5.54
CA ILE A 89 7.92 13.88 4.81
C ILE A 89 8.18 13.89 3.29
N MET A 90 8.82 14.93 2.75
CA MET A 90 9.17 14.98 1.32
C MET A 90 10.12 13.84 0.91
N ALA A 91 11.22 13.63 1.65
CA ALA A 91 12.18 12.58 1.34
C ALA A 91 11.53 11.18 1.43
N ARG A 92 10.73 10.93 2.48
CA ARG A 92 10.07 9.63 2.70
C ARG A 92 8.98 9.35 1.66
N SER A 93 8.21 10.38 1.30
CA SER A 93 7.19 10.29 0.25
C SER A 93 7.78 9.98 -1.12
N GLU A 94 8.88 10.65 -1.49
CA GLU A 94 9.58 10.39 -2.75
C GLU A 94 10.14 8.97 -2.80
N GLN A 95 10.75 8.52 -1.71
CA GLN A 95 11.27 7.15 -1.60
C GLN A 95 10.16 6.11 -1.75
N MET A 96 9.03 6.27 -1.06
CA MET A 96 7.89 5.35 -1.18
C MET A 96 7.30 5.31 -2.60
N LEU A 97 7.22 6.45 -3.30
CA LEU A 97 6.71 6.49 -4.66
C LEU A 97 7.66 5.84 -5.67
N LYS A 98 8.97 5.99 -5.45
CA LYS A 98 10.02 5.46 -6.33
C LYS A 98 10.24 3.95 -6.15
N ASP A 99 10.25 3.50 -4.89
CA ASP A 99 10.62 2.12 -4.56
C ASP A 99 9.44 1.15 -4.64
N ASN A 100 8.21 1.59 -4.31
CA ASN A 100 7.07 0.69 -4.24
C ASN A 100 6.16 0.79 -5.49
N LYS A 101 6.54 0.10 -6.57
CA LYS A 101 5.70 -0.08 -7.80
C LYS A 101 4.33 -0.73 -7.53
N VAL A 102 4.15 -1.34 -6.37
CA VAL A 102 2.93 -2.07 -5.97
C VAL A 102 1.95 -1.20 -5.18
N LEU A 103 2.28 0.08 -4.93
CA LEU A 103 1.37 1.01 -4.24
C LEU A 103 0.04 1.14 -4.99
N SER A 104 -1.06 1.07 -4.23
CA SER A 104 -2.41 1.37 -4.70
C SER A 104 -2.55 2.85 -5.06
N ASP A 105 -3.47 3.16 -5.96
CA ASP A 105 -3.73 4.54 -6.37
C ASP A 105 -4.23 5.41 -5.19
N LYS A 106 -4.91 4.82 -4.20
CA LYS A 106 -5.24 5.49 -2.94
C LYS A 106 -4.00 5.92 -2.17
N ALA A 107 -3.02 5.02 -2.02
CA ALA A 107 -1.77 5.28 -1.32
C ALA A 107 -1.00 6.41 -2.00
N LYS A 108 -0.90 6.37 -3.33
CA LYS A 108 -0.25 7.43 -4.11
C LYS A 108 -0.94 8.78 -3.91
N ARG A 109 -2.28 8.81 -3.93
CA ARG A 109 -3.06 10.03 -3.67
C ARG A 109 -2.76 10.62 -2.30
N GLU A 110 -2.73 9.79 -1.24
CA GLU A 110 -2.40 10.26 0.11
C GLU A 110 -0.95 10.76 0.23
N ILE A 111 0.02 10.07 -0.39
CA ILE A 111 1.40 10.54 -0.43
C ILE A 111 1.50 11.89 -1.12
N HIS A 112 0.83 12.07 -2.27
CA HIS A 112 0.81 13.35 -2.98
C HIS A 112 0.16 14.47 -2.16
N GLN A 113 -0.89 14.18 -1.39
CA GLN A 113 -1.51 15.15 -0.49
C GLN A 113 -0.57 15.57 0.64
N LEU A 114 0.09 14.61 1.31
CA LEU A 114 1.10 14.87 2.34
C LEU A 114 2.26 15.69 1.79
N ARG A 115 2.74 15.37 0.59
CA ARG A 115 3.82 16.12 -0.07
C ARG A 115 3.41 17.55 -0.40
N LYS A 116 2.22 17.73 -0.98
CA LYS A 116 1.69 19.06 -1.33
C LYS A 116 1.50 19.92 -0.09
N TYR A 117 1.04 19.33 1.02
CA TYR A 117 0.96 20.00 2.32
C TYR A 117 2.34 20.48 2.79
N SER A 118 3.35 19.61 2.72
CA SER A 118 4.72 19.97 3.11
C SER A 118 5.34 21.04 2.22
N GLU A 119 5.13 20.97 0.90
CA GLU A 119 5.58 21.99 -0.07
C GLU A 119 4.94 23.34 0.20
N ASP A 120 3.62 23.39 0.40
CA ASP A 120 2.88 24.63 0.68
C ASP A 120 3.35 25.29 1.99
N LYS A 121 3.53 24.48 3.04
CA LYS A 121 4.03 24.97 4.34
C LYS A 121 5.49 25.42 4.29
N LEU A 122 6.34 24.76 3.51
CA LEU A 122 7.74 25.20 3.30
C LEU A 122 7.80 26.50 2.52
N ASN A 123 7.02 26.63 1.44
CA ASN A 123 6.96 27.86 0.64
C ASN A 123 6.42 29.05 1.46
N ASN A 124 5.39 28.82 2.29
CA ASN A 124 4.82 29.87 3.15
C ASN A 124 5.78 30.28 4.28
N LYS A 125 6.60 29.36 4.81
CA LYS A 125 7.60 29.69 5.84
C LYS A 125 8.83 30.42 5.27
N ASN A 126 9.10 30.26 3.98
CA ASN A 126 10.22 30.90 3.27
C ASN A 126 9.81 32.20 2.54
N ALA A 127 8.55 32.61 2.62
CA ALA A 127 8.01 33.86 2.06
C ALA A 127 7.87 34.93 3.15
#